data_AF-A0A6I3MRA9-F1
#
_entry.id   AF-A0A6I3MRA9-F1
#
_cell.length_a   1.000
_cell.length_b   1.000
_cell.length_c   1.000
_cell.angle_alpha   90.00
_cell.angle_beta   90.00
_cell.angle_gamma   90.00
#
_symmetry.space_group_name_H-M   'P 1'
#
loop_
_entity.id
_entity.type
_entity.pdbx_description
1 polymer ?
#
loop_
_entity_poly.entity_id
_entity_poly.type
_entity_poly.pdbx_seq_one_letter_code
_entity_poly.pdbx_strand_id
1 'polypeptide(L)'
;MEKNKYLYSFIMGYDEGCYISQVYATSEHEAMRVWLNTLDVKPIDNFSENDKKRLIIEDFFDEDPILISGCKNIWCITLKIRKNKMLAIINIVKTVN
;
A
#
# COMPACT_ATOMS: atom_id res chain seq x y z
N MET A 1 -20.21 2.40 -17.92
CA MET A 1 -20.02 1.04 -17.39
C MET A 1 -19.41 1.16 -16.01
N GLU A 2 -20.06 0.60 -15.00
CA GLU A 2 -19.46 0.50 -13.66
C GLU A 2 -18.25 -0.44 -13.75
N LYS A 3 -17.05 0.04 -13.39
CA LYS A 3 -15.87 -0.82 -13.40
C LYS A 3 -16.00 -1.82 -12.24
N ASN A 4 -15.82 -3.11 -12.53
CA ASN A 4 -15.77 -4.13 -11.48
C ASN A 4 -14.66 -3.81 -10.48
N LYS A 5 -15.02 -3.72 -9.20
CA LYS A 5 -14.06 -3.62 -8.10
C LYS A 5 -13.59 -5.01 -7.70
N TYR A 6 -12.31 -5.12 -7.39
CA TYR A 6 -11.68 -6.32 -6.83
C TYR A 6 -11.22 -6.03 -5.41
N LEU A 7 -11.11 -7.07 -4.60
CA LEU A 7 -10.51 -6.98 -3.28
C LEU A 7 -8.99 -7.03 -3.42
N TYR A 8 -8.30 -6.03 -2.87
CA TYR A 8 -6.84 -5.97 -2.79
C TYR A 8 -6.42 -6.07 -1.32
N SER A 9 -5.47 -6.96 -1.03
CA SER A 9 -4.85 -7.09 0.29
C SER A 9 -3.48 -6.44 0.27
N PHE A 10 -3.20 -5.59 1.25
CA PHE A 10 -1.93 -4.93 1.45
C PHE A 10 -1.24 -5.57 2.65
N ILE A 11 -0.07 -6.16 2.43
CA ILE A 11 0.75 -6.79 3.45
C ILE A 11 2.01 -5.95 3.59
N MET A 12 2.06 -5.11 4.63
CA MET A 12 3.16 -4.18 4.89
C MET A 12 4.09 -4.74 5.95
N GLY A 13 5.33 -5.00 5.57
CA GLY A 13 6.44 -5.22 6.49
C GLY A 13 7.13 -3.88 6.79
N TYR A 14 7.18 -3.49 8.07
CA TYR A 14 7.79 -2.23 8.50
C TYR A 14 8.14 -2.27 9.99
N ASP A 15 9.35 -1.82 10.33
CA ASP A 15 9.81 -1.63 11.72
C ASP A 15 9.53 -2.85 12.62
N GLU A 16 10.01 -4.03 12.19
CA GLU A 16 9.80 -5.35 12.84
C GLU A 16 8.34 -5.83 12.91
N GLY A 17 7.39 -5.02 12.45
CA GLY A 17 5.96 -5.33 12.39
C GLY A 17 5.48 -5.83 11.03
N CYS A 18 4.33 -6.51 11.06
CA CYS A 18 3.56 -6.93 9.88
C CYS A 18 2.13 -6.44 10.01
N TYR A 19 1.69 -5.61 9.07
CA TYR A 19 0.39 -4.96 9.09
C TYR A 19 -0.39 -5.34 7.84
N ILE A 20 -1.64 -5.77 8.02
CA ILE A 20 -2.49 -6.25 6.92
C ILE A 20 -3.81 -5.52 6.94
N SER A 21 -4.21 -5.01 5.79
CA SER A 21 -5.54 -4.46 5.56
C SER A 21 -5.97 -4.68 4.12
N GLN A 22 -7.26 -4.45 3.84
CA GLN A 22 -7.84 -4.72 2.52
C GLN A 22 -8.71 -3.56 2.06
N VAL A 23 -8.74 -3.35 0.75
CA VAL A 23 -9.58 -2.33 0.10
C VAL A 23 -10.17 -2.86 -1.19
N TYR A 24 -11.33 -2.31 -1.56
CA TYR A 24 -11.93 -2.53 -2.88
C TYR A 24 -11.52 -1.43 -3.85
N ALA A 25 -11.02 -1.82 -5.02
CA ALA A 25 -10.59 -0.88 -6.07
C ALA A 25 -10.71 -1.50 -7.46
N THR A 26 -10.63 -0.69 -8.52
CA THR A 26 -10.73 -1.13 -9.92
C THR A 26 -9.37 -1.47 -10.54
N SER A 27 -8.28 -0.96 -9.98
CA SER A 27 -6.89 -1.27 -10.35
C SER A 27 -5.97 -1.26 -9.14
N GLU A 28 -4.77 -1.82 -9.28
CA GLU A 28 -3.70 -1.77 -8.28
C GLU A 28 -3.29 -0.33 -7.92
N HIS A 29 -3.25 0.58 -8.90
CA HIS A 29 -2.97 2.00 -8.66
C HIS A 29 -4.08 2.70 -7.85
N GLU A 30 -5.35 2.42 -8.15
CA GLU A 30 -6.45 2.93 -7.32
C GLU A 30 -6.41 2.30 -5.92
N ALA A 31 -6.09 1.01 -5.83
CA ALA A 31 -5.97 0.30 -4.56
C ALA A 31 -4.93 0.97 -3.65
N MET A 32 -3.76 1.34 -4.19
CA MET A 32 -2.71 2.04 -3.44
C MET A 32 -3.21 3.33 -2.81
N ARG A 33 -3.91 4.16 -3.61
CA ARG A 33 -4.48 5.44 -3.14
C ARG A 33 -5.54 5.22 -2.07
N VAL A 34 -6.49 4.30 -2.32
CA VAL A 34 -7.57 4.01 -1.35
C VAL A 34 -6.98 3.48 -0.05
N TRP A 35 -6.07 2.51 -0.13
CA TRP A 35 -5.40 1.92 1.02
C TRP A 35 -4.69 2.98 1.86
N LEU A 36 -3.85 3.81 1.24
CA LEU A 36 -3.11 4.85 1.97
C LEU A 36 -4.06 5.87 2.62
N ASN A 37 -5.16 6.23 1.99
CA ASN A 37 -6.16 7.12 2.60
C ASN A 37 -6.83 6.47 3.83
N THR A 38 -7.10 5.16 3.76
CA THR A 38 -7.77 4.41 4.84
C THR A 38 -6.86 3.83 5.91
N LEU A 39 -5.54 3.84 5.71
CA LEU A 39 -4.57 3.24 6.62
C LEU A 39 -4.64 3.90 8.00
N ASP A 40 -4.92 3.11 9.05
CA ASP A 40 -4.76 3.57 10.43
C ASP A 40 -3.30 3.45 10.84
N VAL A 41 -2.65 4.58 11.09
CA VAL A 41 -1.22 4.62 11.46
C VAL A 41 -1.00 4.64 12.96
N LYS A 42 -2.06 4.78 13.78
CA LYS A 42 -1.95 4.74 15.24
C LYS A 42 -1.28 3.46 15.79
N PRO A 43 -1.56 2.25 15.26
CA PRO A 43 -0.92 1.03 15.76
C PRO A 43 0.45 0.76 15.13
N ILE A 44 0.94 1.63 14.23
CA ILE A 44 2.19 1.40 13.51
C ILE A 44 3.27 2.27 14.14
N ASP A 45 4.15 1.64 14.92
CA ASP A 45 5.28 2.32 15.53
C ASP A 45 6.13 3.02 14.48
N ASN A 46 6.63 4.21 14.83
CA ASN A 46 7.44 5.04 13.94
C ASN A 46 6.82 5.42 12.58
N PHE A 47 5.50 5.25 12.38
CA PHE A 47 4.77 5.78 11.23
C PHE A 47 3.82 6.89 11.72
N SER A 48 4.05 8.15 11.31
CA SER A 48 3.21 9.26 11.76
C SER A 48 2.11 9.63 10.78
N GLU A 49 1.07 10.32 11.27
CA GLU A 49 0.06 10.97 10.42
C GLU A 49 0.69 11.99 9.44
N ASN A 50 1.82 12.60 9.82
CA ASN A 50 2.55 13.50 8.91
C ASN A 50 3.22 12.73 7.76
N ASP A 51 3.74 11.52 8.02
CA ASP A 51 4.24 10.64 6.96
C ASP A 51 3.11 10.25 6.01
N LYS A 52 1.95 9.85 6.55
CA LYS A 52 0.75 9.51 5.78
C LYS A 52 0.30 10.67 4.88
N LYS A 53 0.11 11.86 5.46
CA LYS A 53 -0.30 13.07 4.71
C LYS A 53 0.66 13.40 3.57
N ARG A 54 1.97 13.32 3.84
CA ARG A 54 2.99 13.55 2.81
C ARG A 54 2.87 12.53 1.68
N LEU A 55 2.78 11.24 1.99
CA LEU A 55 2.65 10.19 0.99
C LEU A 55 1.39 10.36 0.13
N ILE A 56 0.28 10.83 0.71
CA ILE A 56 -0.95 11.16 -0.03
C ILE A 56 -0.71 12.32 -1.00
N ILE A 57 -0.01 13.38 -0.56
CA ILE A 57 0.32 14.54 -1.40
C ILE A 57 1.27 14.17 -2.54
N GLU A 58 2.24 13.30 -2.26
CA GLU A 58 3.17 12.78 -3.26
C GLU A 58 2.49 11.85 -4.28
N ASP A 59 1.27 11.34 -3.99
CA ASP A 59 0.47 10.43 -4.84
C ASP A 59 1.27 9.30 -5.48
N PHE A 60 2.22 8.72 -4.74
CA PHE A 60 3.12 7.67 -5.25
C PHE A 60 3.86 8.06 -6.54
N PHE A 61 4.16 9.35 -6.74
CA PHE A 61 4.76 9.87 -7.98
C PHE A 61 6.00 9.09 -8.46
N ASP A 62 6.82 8.59 -7.52
CA ASP A 62 8.04 7.83 -7.82
C ASP A 62 7.86 6.30 -7.64
N GLU A 63 6.66 5.82 -7.31
CA GLU A 63 6.41 4.43 -6.90
C GLU A 63 5.29 3.80 -7.73
N ASP A 64 5.66 3.00 -8.73
CA ASP A 64 4.73 2.15 -9.46
C ASP A 64 4.65 0.75 -8.83
N PRO A 65 3.48 0.08 -8.84
CA PRO A 65 3.34 -1.30 -8.41
C PRO A 65 4.06 -2.25 -9.38
N ILE A 66 5.16 -2.85 -8.91
CA ILE A 66 5.97 -3.78 -9.70
C ILE A 66 5.42 -5.19 -9.56
N LEU A 67 5.04 -5.83 -10.66
CA LEU A 67 4.59 -7.23 -10.65
C LEU A 67 5.71 -8.15 -10.18
N ILE A 68 5.44 -9.00 -9.19
CA ILE A 68 6.43 -9.95 -8.68
C ILE A 68 6.64 -11.06 -9.72
N SER A 69 7.90 -11.31 -10.07
CA SER A 69 8.28 -12.33 -11.05
C SER A 69 7.74 -13.70 -10.68
N GLY A 70 7.11 -14.38 -11.63
CA GLY A 70 6.48 -15.70 -11.43
C GLY A 70 5.10 -15.66 -10.76
N CYS A 71 4.65 -14.50 -10.28
CA CYS A 71 3.32 -14.34 -9.71
C CYS A 71 2.33 -13.72 -10.70
N LYS A 72 1.04 -14.01 -10.51
CA LYS A 72 -0.06 -13.27 -11.12
C LYS A 72 -0.78 -12.52 -10.02
N ASN A 73 -1.20 -11.29 -10.29
CA ASN A 73 -2.01 -10.50 -9.36
C ASN A 73 -1.32 -10.13 -8.03
N ILE A 74 0.02 -10.16 -7.99
CA ILE A 74 0.81 -9.77 -6.83
C ILE A 74 1.85 -8.75 -7.26
N TRP A 75 1.80 -7.57 -6.64
CA TRP A 75 2.73 -6.47 -6.88
C TRP A 75 3.48 -6.10 -5.61
N CYS A 76 4.60 -5.40 -5.76
CA CYS A 76 5.39 -4.85 -4.67
C CYS A 76 5.55 -3.34 -4.88
N ILE A 77 5.44 -2.58 -3.80
CA ILE A 77 5.83 -1.16 -3.72
C ILE A 77 6.67 -0.92 -2.46
N THR A 78 7.38 0.20 -2.43
CA THR A 78 8.05 0.66 -1.23
C THR A 78 7.54 2.03 -0.79
N LEU A 79 7.56 2.29 0.51
CA LEU A 79 7.28 3.61 1.06
C LEU A 79 8.43 4.06 1.93
N LYS A 80 8.99 5.23 1.63
CA LYS A 80 9.98 5.87 2.48
C LYS A 80 9.31 6.58 3.64
N ILE A 81 9.55 6.14 4.87
CA ILE A 81 9.02 6.78 6.08
C ILE A 81 10.06 7.75 6.62
N ARG A 82 9.73 9.04 6.71
CA ARG A 82 10.73 10.08 7.01
C ARG A 82 11.05 10.17 8.48
N LYS A 83 10.11 9.82 9.36
CA LYS A 83 10.27 9.89 10.83
C LYS A 83 11.53 9.15 11.32
N ASN A 84 11.78 7.93 10.83
CA ASN A 84 12.94 7.11 11.20
C ASN A 84 13.86 6.78 10.01
N LYS A 85 13.58 7.33 8.81
CA LYS A 85 14.34 7.11 7.56
C LYS A 85 14.36 5.64 7.10
N MET A 86 13.36 4.85 7.48
CA MET A 86 13.23 3.45 7.06
C MET A 86 12.33 3.29 5.83
N LEU A 87 12.38 2.10 5.23
CA LEU A 87 11.49 1.70 4.14
C LEU A 87 10.45 0.72 4.68
N ALA A 88 9.18 0.96 4.35
CA ALA A 88 8.14 -0.05 4.43
C ALA A 88 8.09 -0.79 3.09
N ILE A 89 7.99 -2.12 3.13
CA ILE A 89 7.83 -2.98 1.97
C ILE A 89 6.40 -3.48 1.96
N ILE A 90 5.69 -3.32 0.85
CA ILE A 90 4.28 -3.65 0.77
C ILE A 90 4.02 -4.58 -0.40
N ASN A 91 3.48 -5.76 -0.10
CA ASN A 91 2.93 -6.67 -1.10
C ASN A 91 1.45 -6.38 -1.29
N ILE A 92 1.04 -6.21 -2.54
CA ILE A 92 -0.34 -5.95 -2.95
C ILE A 92 -0.86 -7.20 -3.65
N VAL A 93 -1.88 -7.84 -3.09
CA VAL A 93 -2.48 -9.07 -3.63
C VAL A 93 -3.89 -8.79 -4.10
N LYS A 94 -4.16 -8.92 -5.40
CA LYS A 94 -5.52 -8.87 -5.95
C LYS A 94 -6.17 -10.25 -5.87
N THR A 95 -7.25 -10.36 -5.11
CA THR A 95 -8.04 -11.58 -5.01
C THR A 95 -8.84 -11.81 -6.29
N VAL A 96 -8.75 -13.02 -6.83
CA VAL A 96 -9.59 -13.51 -7.92
C VAL A 96 -10.56 -14.54 -7.36
N ASN A 97 -11.85 -14.34 -7.62
CA ASN A 97 -12.91 -15.29 -7.32
C ASN A 97 -13.32 -16.01 -8.60
#